data_AF-U7QSI9-F1
#
_entry.id   AF-U7QSI9-F1
#
_cell.length_a   1.000
_cell.length_b   1.000
_cell.length_c   1.000
_cell.angle_alpha   90.00
_cell.angle_beta   90.00
_cell.angle_gamma   90.00
#
_symmetry.space_group_name_H-M   'P 1'
#
loop_
_entity.id
_entity.type
_entity.pdbx_description
1 polymer ?
#
loop_
_entity_poly.entity_id
_entity_poly.type
_entity_poly.pdbx_seq_one_letter_code
_entity_poly.pdbx_strand_id
1 'polypeptide(L)'
;MKIFITDEQKAELEHLHHTCRDKRECDRIKAVLLASEGWSSVMIAQALRLHETTVNRHISDYLNHCKLKPENGGSQSHLSEIQTQELIAYLTADLLPTTQAVIRLVKEAWDIRYTVPGMNKWLRHNGFSYKKPTGVPHKFNAEQQRAFIETDGKLKQEA
;
A
#
# COMPACT_ATOMS: atom_id res chain seq x y z
N MET A 1 0.23 4.44 36.15
CA MET A 1 1.36 5.35 35.86
C MET A 1 0.76 6.74 35.83
N LYS A 2 1.21 7.66 36.70
CA LYS A 2 0.74 9.04 36.66
C LYS A 2 1.66 9.83 35.73
N ILE A 3 1.09 10.46 34.72
CA ILE A 3 1.83 11.35 33.81
C ILE A 3 1.55 12.80 34.21
N PHE A 4 2.46 13.70 33.86
CA PHE A 4 2.29 15.13 34.08
C PHE A 4 2.07 15.82 32.73
N ILE A 5 0.96 16.53 32.61
CA ILE A 5 0.63 17.43 31.50
C ILE A 5 0.24 18.77 32.11
N THR A 6 0.43 19.88 31.38
CA THR A 6 0.06 21.21 31.86
C THR A 6 -1.46 21.40 31.85
N ASP A 7 -1.96 22.36 32.62
CA ASP A 7 -3.38 22.71 32.61
C ASP A 7 -3.84 23.18 31.21
N GLU A 8 -2.97 23.87 30.48
CA GLU A 8 -3.20 24.27 29.09
C GLU A 8 -3.35 23.06 28.17
N GLN A 9 -2.44 22.08 28.26
CA GLN A 9 -2.52 20.83 27.49
C GLN A 9 -3.78 20.05 27.84
N LYS A 10 -4.16 20.02 29.13
CA LYS A 10 -5.39 19.37 29.57
C LYS A 10 -6.62 20.03 28.94
N ALA A 11 -6.71 21.36 28.98
CA ALA A 11 -7.81 22.11 28.37
C ALA A 11 -7.87 21.91 26.84
N GLU A 12 -6.72 21.89 26.16
CA GLU A 12 -6.65 21.60 24.72
C GLU A 12 -7.16 20.19 24.41
N LEU A 13 -6.73 19.18 25.15
CA LEU A 13 -7.17 17.80 25.00
C LEU A 13 -8.68 17.66 25.25
N GLU A 14 -9.24 18.34 26.24
CA GLU A 14 -10.68 18.35 26.50
C GLU A 14 -11.46 18.98 25.33
N HIS A 15 -10.98 20.10 24.80
CA HIS A 15 -11.57 20.72 23.61
C HIS A 15 -11.51 19.82 22.37
N LEU A 16 -10.34 19.19 22.12
CA LEU A 16 -10.16 18.23 21.03
C LEU A 16 -11.08 17.01 21.21
N HIS A 17 -11.22 16.49 22.42
CA HIS A 17 -12.13 15.37 22.69
C HIS A 17 -13.60 15.74 22.42
N HIS A 18 -14.01 16.96 22.76
CA HIS A 18 -15.38 17.42 22.54
C HIS A 18 -15.73 17.59 21.05
N THR A 19 -14.76 18.04 20.25
CA THR A 19 -14.95 18.31 18.82
C THR A 19 -14.71 17.08 17.94
N CYS A 20 -13.84 16.16 18.37
CA CYS A 20 -13.50 14.97 17.60
C CYS A 20 -14.67 13.96 17.52
N ARG A 21 -14.83 13.36 16.33
CA ARG A 21 -15.82 12.30 16.07
C ARG A 21 -15.18 10.93 15.84
N ASP A 22 -13.87 10.88 15.57
CA ASP A 22 -13.15 9.62 15.42
C ASP A 22 -12.92 9.00 16.80
N LYS A 23 -13.61 7.87 17.04
CA LYS A 23 -13.49 7.11 18.31
C LYS A 23 -12.04 6.77 18.65
N ARG A 24 -11.19 6.51 17.65
CA ARG A 24 -9.77 6.14 17.83
C ARG A 24 -8.93 7.31 18.33
N GLU A 25 -9.26 8.53 17.93
CA GLU A 25 -8.63 9.74 18.44
C GLU A 25 -9.18 10.05 19.84
N CYS A 26 -10.49 9.96 20.04
CA CYS A 26 -11.12 10.16 21.34
C CYS A 26 -10.55 9.24 22.43
N ASP A 27 -10.37 7.95 22.15
CA ASP A 27 -9.86 7.00 23.14
C ASP A 27 -8.37 7.23 23.45
N ARG A 28 -7.58 7.72 22.49
CA ARG A 28 -6.20 8.19 22.75
C ARG A 28 -6.19 9.39 23.68
N ILE A 29 -7.06 10.38 23.42
CA ILE A 29 -7.17 11.58 24.26
C ILE A 29 -7.59 11.21 25.69
N LYS A 30 -8.63 10.37 25.84
CA LYS A 30 -9.08 9.89 27.16
C LYS A 30 -7.96 9.16 27.91
N ALA A 31 -7.17 8.33 27.23
CA ALA A 31 -6.08 7.61 27.88
C ALA A 31 -5.05 8.57 28.50
N VAL A 32 -4.72 9.66 27.82
CA VAL A 32 -3.81 10.71 28.32
C VAL A 32 -4.44 11.47 29.50
N LEU A 33 -5.70 11.92 29.34
CA LEU A 33 -6.42 12.65 30.39
C LEU A 33 -6.54 11.82 31.67
N LEU A 34 -7.04 10.58 31.59
CA LEU A 34 -7.22 9.70 32.74
C LEU A 34 -5.87 9.34 33.39
N ALA A 35 -4.81 9.14 32.60
CA ALA A 35 -3.47 8.89 33.15
C ALA A 35 -2.92 10.10 33.90
N SER A 36 -3.19 11.33 33.43
CA SER A 36 -2.82 12.57 34.13
C SER A 36 -3.58 12.73 35.46
N GLU A 37 -4.82 12.25 35.49
CA GLU A 37 -5.69 12.21 36.66
C GLU A 37 -5.33 11.08 37.65
N GLY A 38 -4.31 10.28 37.33
CA GLY A 38 -3.77 9.25 38.21
C GLY A 38 -4.43 7.88 38.08
N TRP A 39 -5.27 7.65 37.06
CA TRP A 39 -5.80 6.31 36.79
C TRP A 39 -4.67 5.36 36.40
N SER A 40 -4.76 4.10 36.85
CA SER A 40 -3.82 3.07 36.40
C SER A 40 -4.12 2.65 34.96
N SER A 41 -3.10 2.20 34.23
CA SER A 41 -3.27 1.70 32.86
C SER A 41 -4.31 0.58 32.78
N VAL A 42 -4.39 -0.26 33.82
CA VAL A 42 -5.40 -1.31 33.96
C VAL A 42 -6.81 -0.74 34.08
N MET A 43 -7.01 0.31 34.91
CA MET A 43 -8.32 0.96 35.05
C MET A 43 -8.76 1.63 33.75
N ILE A 44 -7.83 2.31 33.08
CA ILE A 44 -8.09 2.97 31.78
C ILE A 44 -8.44 1.92 30.73
N ALA A 45 -7.67 0.83 30.65
CA ALA A 45 -7.91 -0.28 29.74
C ALA A 45 -9.31 -0.87 29.94
N GLN A 46 -9.71 -1.08 31.19
CA GLN A 46 -11.04 -1.57 31.54
C GLN A 46 -12.15 -0.57 31.14
N ALA A 47 -11.96 0.72 31.41
CA ALA A 47 -12.95 1.76 31.10
C ALA A 47 -13.14 1.95 29.59
N LEU A 48 -12.05 1.95 28.83
CA LEU A 48 -12.05 2.14 27.38
C LEU A 48 -12.27 0.84 26.59
N ARG A 49 -12.30 -0.31 27.27
CA ARG A 49 -12.34 -1.66 26.65
C ARG A 49 -11.21 -1.89 25.65
N LEU A 50 -10.02 -1.45 26.02
CA LEU A 50 -8.78 -1.65 25.28
C LEU A 50 -7.85 -2.61 26.03
N HIS A 51 -6.89 -3.19 25.32
CA HIS A 51 -5.81 -3.93 25.97
C HIS A 51 -4.86 -2.96 26.68
N GLU A 52 -4.34 -3.35 27.85
CA GLU A 52 -3.45 -2.50 28.66
C GLU A 52 -2.22 -2.01 27.87
N THR A 53 -1.60 -2.88 27.07
CA THR A 53 -0.45 -2.49 26.24
C THR A 53 -0.79 -1.44 25.18
N THR A 54 -2.05 -1.40 24.72
CA THR A 54 -2.53 -0.36 23.80
C THR A 54 -2.67 0.98 24.51
N VAL A 55 -3.21 0.99 25.72
CA VAL A 55 -3.29 2.19 26.56
C VAL A 55 -1.90 2.74 26.84
N ASN A 56 -0.96 1.89 27.28
CA ASN A 56 0.42 2.30 27.53
C ASN A 56 1.05 2.91 26.27
N ARG A 57 0.82 2.31 25.10
CA ARG A 57 1.29 2.86 23.82
C ARG A 57 0.69 4.23 23.52
N HIS A 58 -0.62 4.42 23.69
CA HIS A 58 -1.26 5.71 23.45
C HIS A 58 -0.70 6.82 24.34
N ILE A 59 -0.44 6.51 25.62
CA ILE A 59 0.20 7.44 26.54
C ILE A 59 1.63 7.77 26.08
N SER A 60 2.44 6.76 25.75
CA SER A 60 3.81 6.98 25.27
C SER A 60 3.86 7.75 23.94
N ASP A 61 2.97 7.45 22.99
CA ASP A 61 2.85 8.13 21.70
C ASP A 61 2.58 9.64 21.89
N TYR A 62 1.71 9.99 22.84
CA TYR A 62 1.45 11.39 23.17
C TYR A 62 2.66 12.05 23.84
N LEU A 63 3.27 11.42 24.85
CA LEU A 63 4.40 12.02 25.57
C LEU A 63 5.64 12.25 24.68
N ASN A 64 5.89 11.35 23.72
CA ASN A 64 7.07 11.42 22.87
C ASN A 64 6.85 12.27 21.61
N HIS A 65 5.62 12.29 21.08
CA HIS A 65 5.34 12.83 19.73
C HIS A 65 4.07 13.68 19.64
N CYS A 66 3.39 13.95 20.75
CA CYS A 66 2.06 14.58 20.78
C CYS A 66 1.05 13.89 19.85
N LYS A 67 1.22 12.57 19.64
CA LYS A 67 0.45 11.81 18.65
C LYS A 67 -0.90 11.37 19.21
N LEU A 68 -1.96 11.99 18.67
CA LEU A 68 -3.35 11.68 19.01
C LEU A 68 -4.11 11.00 17.86
N LYS A 69 -3.54 11.01 16.65
CA LYS A 69 -4.15 10.43 15.46
C LYS A 69 -3.54 9.08 15.10
N PRO A 70 -4.36 8.12 14.65
CA PRO A 70 -3.79 6.93 14.04
C PRO A 70 -3.15 7.30 12.70
N GLU A 71 -1.89 6.92 12.51
CA GLU A 71 -1.22 6.98 11.21
C GLU A 71 -1.67 5.79 10.36
N ASN A 72 -2.93 5.85 9.93
CA ASN A 72 -3.46 4.89 8.96
C ASN A 72 -3.10 5.41 7.57
N GLY A 73 -2.08 4.83 6.97
CA GLY A 73 -1.68 5.11 5.59
C GLY A 73 -1.49 3.81 4.83
N GLY A 74 -1.79 3.83 3.53
CA GLY A 74 -1.33 2.79 2.62
C GLY A 74 0.19 2.83 2.45
N SER A 75 0.76 1.79 1.86
CA SER A 75 2.14 1.82 1.40
C SER A 75 2.31 2.89 0.32
N GLN A 76 3.37 3.68 0.41
CA GLN A 76 3.79 4.55 -0.68
C GLN A 76 4.38 3.73 -1.83
N SER A 77 4.27 4.25 -3.06
CA SER A 77 4.97 3.68 -4.21
C SER A 77 6.48 3.75 -4.01
N HIS A 78 7.23 2.78 -4.54
CA HIS A 78 8.70 2.86 -4.56
C HIS A 78 9.19 3.83 -5.66
N LEU A 79 8.38 4.06 -6.70
CA LEU A 79 8.68 5.03 -7.75
C LEU A 79 8.35 6.45 -7.28
N SER A 80 9.24 7.39 -7.59
CA SER A 80 8.96 8.82 -7.47
C SER A 80 7.89 9.26 -8.45
N GLU A 81 7.38 10.48 -8.29
CA GLU A 81 6.37 11.05 -9.19
C GLU A 81 6.90 11.16 -10.63
N ILE A 82 8.15 11.59 -10.81
CA ILE A 82 8.81 11.68 -12.12
C ILE A 82 8.94 10.29 -12.75
N GLN A 83 9.47 9.31 -12.01
CA GLN A 83 9.61 7.93 -12.50
C GLN A 83 8.25 7.31 -12.83
N THR A 84 7.22 7.65 -12.06
CA THR A 84 5.85 7.21 -12.30
C THR A 84 5.33 7.75 -13.63
N GLN A 85 5.51 9.05 -13.88
CA GLN A 85 5.12 9.67 -15.16
C GLN A 85 5.88 9.08 -16.35
N GLU A 86 7.20 8.88 -16.21
CA GLU A 86 8.03 8.25 -17.24
C GLU A 86 7.57 6.82 -17.55
N LEU A 87 7.31 6.01 -16.51
CA LEU A 87 6.83 4.64 -16.69
C LEU A 87 5.43 4.61 -17.32
N ILE A 88 4.53 5.51 -16.92
CA ILE A 88 3.20 5.62 -17.52
C ILE A 88 3.32 5.96 -19.01
N ALA A 89 4.14 6.94 -19.36
CA ALA A 89 4.33 7.35 -20.76
C ALA A 89 4.87 6.19 -21.60
N TYR A 90 5.87 5.46 -21.08
CA TYR A 90 6.43 4.29 -21.74
C TYR A 90 5.40 3.18 -21.95
N LEU A 91 4.68 2.77 -20.89
CA LEU A 91 3.69 1.70 -20.97
C LEU A 91 2.44 2.07 -21.79
N THR A 92 2.20 3.36 -22.01
CA THR A 92 1.12 3.84 -22.90
C THR A 92 1.53 3.76 -24.36
N ALA A 93 2.81 4.02 -24.68
CA ALA A 93 3.35 3.91 -26.02
C ALA A 93 3.64 2.44 -26.41
N ASP A 94 4.18 1.66 -25.47
CA ASP A 94 4.68 0.31 -25.68
C ASP A 94 3.94 -0.70 -24.80
N LEU A 95 3.24 -1.65 -25.43
CA LEU A 95 2.54 -2.70 -24.70
C LEU A 95 3.52 -3.79 -24.25
N LEU A 96 3.83 -3.84 -22.95
CA LEU A 96 4.54 -4.97 -22.38
C LEU A 96 3.59 -6.14 -22.09
N PRO A 97 3.91 -7.37 -22.53
CA PRO A 97 2.99 -8.51 -22.46
C PRO A 97 2.83 -9.09 -21.05
N THR A 98 3.76 -8.82 -20.13
CA THR A 98 3.74 -9.39 -18.77
C THR A 98 4.18 -8.38 -17.72
N THR A 99 3.63 -8.49 -16.51
CA THR A 99 4.07 -7.72 -15.34
C THR A 99 5.55 -7.93 -15.03
N GLN A 100 6.10 -9.12 -15.30
CA GLN A 100 7.53 -9.40 -15.10
C GLN A 100 8.42 -8.55 -16.00
N ALA A 101 8.00 -8.30 -17.26
CA ALA A 101 8.72 -7.41 -18.16
C ALA A 101 8.74 -5.97 -17.61
N VAL A 102 7.63 -5.50 -17.05
CA VAL A 102 7.56 -4.18 -16.38
C VAL A 102 8.51 -4.13 -15.17
N ILE A 103 8.53 -5.17 -14.35
CA ILE A 103 9.44 -5.24 -13.19
C ILE A 103 10.91 -5.20 -13.62
N ARG A 104 11.26 -5.91 -14.69
CA ARG A 104 12.61 -5.90 -15.23
C ARG A 104 13.00 -4.52 -15.74
N LEU A 105 12.12 -3.86 -16.51
CA LEU A 105 12.33 -2.49 -16.98
C LEU A 105 12.60 -1.53 -15.82
N VAL A 106 11.76 -1.57 -14.78
CA VAL A 106 11.89 -0.72 -13.58
C VAL A 106 13.21 -0.99 -12.85
N LYS A 107 13.62 -2.26 -12.76
CA LYS A 107 14.89 -2.64 -12.15
C LYS A 107 16.09 -2.16 -12.98
N GLU A 108 16.02 -2.25 -14.30
CA GLU A 108 17.08 -1.80 -15.20
C GLU A 108 17.19 -0.27 -15.25
N ALA A 109 16.08 0.45 -15.26
CA ALA A 109 16.06 1.91 -15.35
C ALA A 109 16.44 2.61 -14.04
N TRP A 110 15.99 2.10 -12.89
CA TRP A 110 16.08 2.83 -11.62
C TRP A 110 16.62 2.00 -10.44
N ASP A 111 17.07 0.77 -10.68
CA ASP A 111 17.52 -0.18 -9.65
C ASP A 111 16.44 -0.57 -8.61
N ILE A 112 15.17 -0.20 -8.86
CA ILE A 112 14.05 -0.46 -7.94
C ILE A 112 13.48 -1.86 -8.19
N ARG A 113 13.34 -2.66 -7.13
CA ARG A 113 12.74 -4.00 -7.22
C ARG A 113 11.29 -3.99 -6.75
N TYR A 114 10.40 -4.46 -7.62
CA TYR A 114 9.01 -4.76 -7.26
C TYR A 114 8.77 -6.26 -7.16
N THR A 115 7.85 -6.66 -6.29
CA THR A 115 7.23 -7.99 -6.37
C THR A 115 6.12 -7.98 -7.42
N VAL A 116 5.77 -9.15 -7.97
CA VAL A 116 4.67 -9.27 -8.94
C VAL A 116 3.35 -8.69 -8.40
N PRO A 117 2.91 -8.99 -7.17
CA PRO A 117 1.72 -8.36 -6.61
C PRO A 117 1.86 -6.85 -6.43
N GLY A 118 3.04 -6.37 -6.04
CA GLY A 118 3.31 -4.92 -5.89
C GLY A 118 3.18 -4.18 -7.21
N MET A 119 3.81 -4.70 -8.28
CA MET A 119 3.69 -4.10 -9.61
C MET A 119 2.27 -4.19 -10.16
N ASN A 120 1.56 -5.30 -9.93
CA ASN A 120 0.15 -5.41 -10.32
C ASN A 120 -0.74 -4.36 -9.63
N LYS A 121 -0.49 -4.08 -8.34
CA LYS A 121 -1.18 -2.99 -7.62
C LYS A 121 -0.83 -1.63 -8.22
N TRP A 122 0.46 -1.39 -8.48
CA TRP A 122 0.92 -0.14 -9.08
C TRP A 122 0.28 0.10 -10.47
N LEU A 123 0.25 -0.91 -11.34
CA LEU A 123 -0.38 -0.84 -12.65
C LEU A 123 -1.86 -0.46 -12.54
N ARG A 124 -2.62 -1.17 -11.68
CA ARG A 124 -4.04 -0.88 -11.44
C ARG A 124 -4.28 0.51 -10.87
N HIS A 125 -3.42 0.95 -9.94
CA HIS A 125 -3.51 2.27 -9.33
C HIS A 125 -3.34 3.39 -10.36
N ASN A 126 -2.46 3.19 -11.34
CA ASN A 126 -2.21 4.12 -12.45
C ASN A 126 -3.11 3.89 -13.67
N GLY A 127 -4.24 3.19 -13.50
CA GLY A 127 -5.27 3.04 -14.55
C GLY A 127 -4.98 1.96 -15.61
N PHE A 128 -3.87 1.23 -15.51
CA PHE A 128 -3.60 0.11 -16.42
C PHE A 128 -4.47 -1.09 -16.08
N SER A 129 -5.04 -1.70 -17.12
CA SER A 129 -5.83 -2.92 -17.02
C SER A 129 -5.25 -4.01 -17.90
N TYR A 130 -5.44 -5.26 -17.49
CA TYR A 130 -5.07 -6.39 -18.32
C TYR A 130 -5.96 -6.46 -19.56
N LYS A 131 -5.35 -6.31 -20.74
CA LYS A 131 -6.00 -6.60 -22.00
C LYS A 131 -5.73 -8.05 -22.37
N LYS A 132 -6.76 -8.90 -22.30
CA LYS A 132 -6.69 -10.25 -22.82
C LYS A 132 -6.39 -10.18 -24.33
N PRO A 133 -5.34 -10.84 -24.84
CA PRO A 133 -5.13 -10.95 -26.28
C PRO A 133 -6.38 -11.52 -26.93
N THR A 134 -6.92 -10.80 -27.91
CA THR A 134 -7.99 -11.35 -28.76
C THR A 134 -7.41 -12.54 -29.51
N GLY A 135 -8.02 -13.71 -29.35
CA GLY A 135 -7.65 -14.88 -30.14
C GLY A 135 -7.78 -14.53 -31.61
N VAL A 136 -6.70 -14.70 -32.37
CA VAL A 136 -6.74 -14.55 -33.83
C VAL A 136 -7.68 -15.65 -34.35
N PRO A 137 -8.72 -15.33 -35.15
CA PRO A 137 -9.58 -16.34 -35.73
C PRO A 137 -8.75 -17.34 -36.54
N HIS A 138 -8.65 -18.57 -36.06
CA HIS A 138 -7.77 -19.61 -36.60
C HIS A 138 -8.26 -20.19 -37.95
N LYS A 139 -9.01 -19.45 -38.79
CA LYS A 139 -9.60 -20.04 -40.01
C LYS A 139 -8.53 -20.81 -40.76
N PHE A 140 -8.68 -22.13 -40.73
CA PHE A 140 -7.69 -23.09 -41.18
C PHE A 140 -7.34 -22.78 -42.63
N ASN A 141 -6.08 -22.40 -42.87
CA ASN A 141 -5.55 -22.22 -44.21
C ASN A 141 -4.76 -23.48 -44.58
N ALA A 142 -5.37 -24.32 -45.42
CA ALA A 142 -4.80 -25.59 -45.83
C ALA A 142 -3.45 -25.44 -46.55
N GLU A 143 -3.25 -24.36 -47.30
CA GLU A 143 -2.00 -24.10 -48.03
C GLU A 143 -0.88 -23.70 -47.07
N GLN A 144 -1.15 -22.81 -46.12
CA GLN A 144 -0.18 -22.42 -45.10
C GLN A 144 0.20 -23.59 -44.18
N GLN A 145 -0.76 -24.45 -43.84
CA GLN A 145 -0.48 -25.66 -43.05
C GLN A 145 0.41 -26.65 -43.82
N ARG A 146 0.15 -26.84 -45.13
CA ARG A 146 0.99 -27.68 -45.99
C ARG A 146 2.42 -27.13 -46.10
N ALA A 147 2.55 -25.82 -46.31
CA ALA A 147 3.85 -25.16 -46.37
C ALA A 147 4.64 -25.32 -45.06
N PHE A 148 3.97 -25.20 -43.91
CA PHE A 148 4.56 -25.41 -42.59
C PHE A 148 5.03 -26.86 -42.38
N ILE A 149 4.22 -27.85 -42.75
CA ILE A 149 4.60 -29.28 -42.63
C ILE A 149 5.84 -29.58 -43.49
N GLU A 150 5.92 -29.03 -44.69
CA GLU A 150 7.09 -29.22 -45.56
C GLU A 150 8.35 -28.57 -44.97
N THR A 151 8.23 -27.37 -44.39
CA THR A 151 9.37 -26.70 -43.74
C THR A 151 9.81 -27.41 -42.46
N ASP A 152 8.88 -27.83 -41.60
CA ASP A 152 9.18 -28.60 -40.38
C ASP A 152 9.83 -29.96 -40.70
N GLY A 153 9.39 -30.62 -41.77
CA GLY A 153 10.00 -31.86 -42.25
C GLY A 153 11.46 -31.69 -42.68
N LYS A 154 11.78 -30.61 -43.41
CA LYS A 154 13.17 -30.29 -43.80
C LYS A 154 14.03 -30.01 -42.58
N LEU A 155 13.53 -29.20 -41.64
CA LEU A 155 14.26 -28.87 -40.40
C LEU A 155 14.57 -30.11 -39.53
N LYS A 156 13.67 -31.10 -39.51
CA LYS A 156 13.89 -32.37 -38.79
C LYS A 156 14.86 -33.33 -39.48
N GLN A 157 15.04 -33.20 -40.80
CA GLN A 157 16.02 -33.99 -41.55
C GLN A 157 17.41 -33.38 -41.51
N GLU A 158 17.50 -32.06 -41.26
CA GLU A 158 18.74 -31.31 -41.10
C GLU A 158 19.26 -31.29 -39.64
N ALA A 159 18.49 -31.84 -38.69
CA ALA A 159 18.84 -31.97 -37.27
C ALA A 159 19.32 -33.38 -36.93
#